data_AF-A0A2W2B3E7-F1
#
_entry.id   AF-A0A2W2B3E7-F1
#
_cell.length_a   1.000
_cell.length_b   1.000
_cell.length_c   1.000
_cell.angle_alpha   90.00
_cell.angle_beta   90.00
_cell.angle_gamma   90.00
#
_symmetry.space_group_name_H-M   'P 1'
#
loop_
_entity.id
_entity.type
_entity.pdbx_description
1 polymer ?
#
loop_
_entity_poly.entity_id
_entity_poly.type
_entity_poly.pdbx_seq_one_letter_code
_entity_poly.pdbx_strand_id
1 'polypeptide(L)'
;MKFVDQEDYSENVSWNIDIEFWAVSYIDTAHVLPGLIMSEITGTILPQRIRQKTTTGQKVYEIESGGVKYYIIAGGVLVGENKWENEDRIFNYSMNLKHDNILAIG
;
A
#
# COMPACT_ATOMS: atom_id res chain seq x y z
N MET A 1 -1.79 21.80 -22.97
CA MET A 1 -2.53 20.73 -23.66
C MET A 1 -3.41 20.07 -22.63
N LYS A 2 -4.74 20.12 -22.81
CA LYS A 2 -5.66 19.25 -22.07
C LYS A 2 -5.57 17.88 -22.74
N PHE A 3 -5.18 16.86 -22.00
CA PHE A 3 -5.22 15.50 -22.52
C PHE A 3 -6.67 15.18 -22.88
N VAL A 4 -6.86 14.61 -24.07
CA VAL A 4 -8.16 14.17 -24.58
C VAL A 4 -8.71 13.16 -23.58
N ASP A 5 -9.95 13.38 -23.14
CA ASP A 5 -10.69 12.52 -22.23
C ASP A 5 -10.45 11.05 -22.62
N GLN A 6 -9.86 10.28 -21.71
CA GLN A 6 -9.69 8.83 -21.87
C GLN A 6 -11.09 8.24 -22.09
N GLU A 7 -11.27 7.51 -23.19
CA GLU A 7 -12.57 7.01 -23.67
C GLU A 7 -13.32 6.10 -22.67
N ASP A 8 -12.69 5.70 -21.56
CA ASP A 8 -13.28 4.83 -20.53
C ASP A 8 -13.41 5.49 -19.14
N TYR A 9 -13.20 6.81 -19.02
CA TYR A 9 -13.40 7.51 -17.75
C TYR A 9 -14.88 7.53 -17.35
N SER A 10 -15.21 6.88 -16.23
CA SER A 10 -16.50 6.99 -15.57
C SER A 10 -16.29 7.37 -14.10
N GLU A 11 -17.01 8.38 -13.63
CA GLU A 11 -16.99 8.80 -12.21
C GLU A 11 -17.32 7.67 -11.23
N ASN A 12 -17.96 6.60 -11.73
CA ASN A 12 -18.34 5.40 -10.97
C ASN A 12 -17.25 4.31 -10.93
N VAL A 13 -16.06 4.56 -11.49
CA VAL A 13 -14.90 3.64 -11.43
C VAL A 13 -13.57 4.36 -11.18
N SER A 14 -13.61 5.67 -10.91
CA SER A 14 -12.43 6.55 -10.84
C SER A 14 -11.80 6.59 -9.45
N TRP A 15 -11.66 5.44 -8.79
CA TRP A 15 -11.06 5.34 -7.47
C TRP A 15 -9.85 4.42 -7.48
N ASN A 16 -8.83 4.86 -6.76
CA ASN A 16 -7.62 4.11 -6.48
C ASN A 16 -7.65 3.64 -5.02
N ILE A 17 -6.95 2.56 -4.75
CA ILE A 17 -6.72 2.07 -3.40
C ILE A 17 -5.39 2.62 -2.94
N ASP A 18 -5.43 3.41 -1.87
CA ASP A 18 -4.24 3.94 -1.22
C ASP A 18 -3.94 3.09 0.02
N ILE A 19 -2.68 2.68 0.16
CA ILE A 19 -2.17 1.90 1.29
C ILE A 19 -1.11 2.75 1.97
N GLU A 20 -1.38 3.19 3.20
CA GLU A 20 -0.50 4.04 3.99
C GLU A 20 0.08 3.26 5.17
N PHE A 21 1.41 3.31 5.32
CA PHE A 21 2.10 2.71 6.45
C PHE A 21 2.58 3.79 7.41
N TRP A 22 2.29 3.62 8.70
CA TRP A 22 2.75 4.54 9.74
C TRP A 22 3.87 3.92 10.56
N ALA A 23 4.78 4.77 11.06
CA ALA A 23 5.99 4.35 11.79
C ALA A 23 6.84 3.29 11.05
N VAL A 24 7.11 3.52 9.77
CA VAL A 24 7.95 2.65 8.92
C VAL A 24 9.40 2.66 9.42
N SER A 25 9.95 1.48 9.71
CA SER A 25 11.38 1.29 10.02
C SER A 25 12.16 0.63 8.89
N TYR A 26 11.46 -0.04 7.97
CA TYR A 26 12.07 -0.67 6.80
C TYR A 26 11.09 -0.71 5.64
N ILE A 27 11.61 -0.40 4.45
CA ILE A 27 10.90 -0.55 3.18
C ILE A 27 11.85 -1.11 2.14
N ASP A 28 11.43 -2.16 1.48
CA ASP A 28 12.11 -2.79 0.35
C ASP A 28 11.04 -3.17 -0.64
N THR A 29 10.74 -2.24 -1.55
CA THR A 29 9.67 -2.34 -2.54
C THR A 29 10.13 -1.74 -3.87
N ALA A 30 9.61 -2.25 -4.98
CA ALA A 30 9.75 -1.59 -6.26
C ALA A 30 8.77 -0.41 -6.38
N HIS A 31 9.09 0.56 -7.23
CA HIS A 31 8.20 1.70 -7.51
C HIS A 31 6.88 1.30 -8.19
N VAL A 32 6.89 0.16 -8.89
CA VAL A 32 5.71 -0.38 -9.59
C VAL A 32 5.59 -1.86 -9.27
N LEU A 33 4.43 -2.26 -8.78
CA LEU A 33 4.14 -3.63 -8.32
C LEU A 33 2.84 -4.12 -8.97
N PRO A 34 2.90 -4.74 -10.17
CA PRO A 34 1.70 -5.26 -10.83
C PRO A 34 1.14 -6.47 -10.07
N GLY A 35 -0.19 -6.55 -9.95
CA GLY A 35 -0.88 -7.69 -9.31
C GLY A 35 -0.46 -7.91 -7.86
N LEU A 36 -0.33 -6.82 -7.10
CA LEU A 36 0.13 -6.85 -5.71
C LEU A 36 -0.79 -7.69 -4.81
N ILE A 37 -0.19 -8.60 -4.06
CA ILE A 37 -0.79 -9.29 -2.92
C ILE A 37 -0.02 -8.84 -1.69
N MET A 38 -0.73 -8.41 -0.64
CA MET A 38 -0.11 -8.00 0.62
C MET A 38 -0.71 -8.77 1.78
N SER A 39 0.14 -9.18 2.72
CA SER A 39 -0.28 -9.86 3.95
C SER A 39 0.54 -9.41 5.16
N GLU A 40 -0.08 -9.33 6.33
CA GLU A 40 0.64 -9.19 7.59
C GLU A 40 1.16 -10.55 8.03
N ILE A 41 2.48 -10.67 8.20
CA ILE A 41 3.11 -11.92 8.63
C ILE A 41 3.00 -12.05 10.14
N THR A 42 2.18 -12.99 10.60
CA THR A 42 2.06 -13.35 12.02
C THR A 42 2.60 -14.78 12.24
N GLY A 43 3.53 -14.95 13.18
CA GLY A 43 4.02 -16.28 13.62
C GLY A 43 4.88 -17.09 12.63
N THR A 44 5.19 -16.57 11.44
CA THR A 44 5.98 -17.30 10.43
C THR A 44 7.49 -17.08 10.55
N ILE A 45 8.29 -18.01 10.02
CA ILE A 45 9.74 -17.87 9.88
C ILE A 45 10.06 -16.83 8.80
N LEU A 46 10.20 -15.57 9.21
CA LEU A 46 10.69 -14.50 8.34
C LEU A 46 12.12 -14.80 7.86
N PRO A 47 12.52 -14.37 6.64
CA PRO A 47 13.92 -14.46 6.22
C PRO A 47 14.87 -13.80 7.23
N GLN A 48 16.05 -14.37 7.48
CA GLN A 48 17.00 -13.86 8.48
C GLN A 48 17.32 -12.37 8.29
N ARG A 49 17.47 -11.94 7.03
CA ARG A 49 17.72 -10.54 6.65
C ARG A 49 16.62 -9.57 7.09
N ILE A 50 15.38 -10.06 7.23
CA ILE A 50 14.22 -9.27 7.69
C ILE A 50 14.10 -9.34 9.22
N ARG A 51 14.33 -10.52 9.81
CA ARG A 51 14.32 -10.70 11.28
C ARG A 51 15.28 -9.76 12.01
N GLN A 52 16.46 -9.53 11.43
CA GLN A 52 17.45 -8.63 12.01
C GLN A 52 17.03 -7.15 12.00
N LYS A 53 16.02 -6.80 11.20
CA LYS A 53 15.51 -5.43 11.06
C LYS A 53 14.23 -5.20 11.87
N THR A 54 13.62 -6.25 12.41
CA THR A 54 12.38 -6.17 13.16
C THR A 54 12.66 -5.75 14.60
N THR A 55 11.89 -4.79 15.11
CA THR A 55 11.93 -4.41 16.53
C THR A 55 10.62 -4.76 17.22
N THR A 56 10.65 -4.87 18.56
CA THR A 56 9.48 -5.24 19.35
C THR A 56 8.31 -4.27 19.11
N GLY A 57 7.12 -4.82 18.82
CA GLY A 57 5.90 -4.03 18.61
C GLY A 57 5.67 -3.56 17.17
N GLN A 58 6.62 -3.83 16.25
CA GLN A 58 6.40 -3.58 14.83
C GLN A 58 5.78 -4.78 14.12
N LYS A 59 5.00 -4.48 13.08
CA LYS A 59 4.39 -5.45 12.18
C LYS A 59 5.24 -5.61 10.93
N VAL A 60 5.19 -6.80 10.34
CA VAL A 60 5.87 -7.10 9.08
C VAL A 60 4.82 -7.40 8.03
N TYR A 61 4.88 -6.67 6.94
CA TYR A 61 4.03 -6.85 5.78
C TYR A 61 4.86 -7.47 4.65
N GLU A 62 4.43 -8.63 4.17
CA GLU A 62 4.97 -9.23 2.95
C GLU A 62 4.13 -8.78 1.78
N ILE A 63 4.81 -8.30 0.73
CA ILE A 63 4.21 -7.92 -0.52
C ILE A 63 4.74 -8.87 -1.60
N GLU A 64 3.85 -9.55 -2.30
CA GLU A 64 4.17 -10.37 -3.47
C GLU A 64 3.68 -9.69 -4.74
N SER A 65 4.56 -9.56 -5.73
CA SER A 65 4.23 -9.02 -7.06
C SER A 65 5.12 -9.66 -8.11
N GLY A 66 4.51 -10.24 -9.15
CA GLY A 66 5.25 -10.92 -10.23
C GLY A 66 6.15 -12.07 -9.74
N GLY A 67 5.78 -12.75 -8.64
CA GLY A 67 6.57 -13.80 -8.02
C GLY A 67 7.78 -13.31 -7.20
N VAL A 68 7.94 -11.99 -7.02
CA VAL A 68 8.97 -11.38 -6.18
C VAL A 68 8.37 -10.96 -4.85
N LYS A 69 9.09 -11.25 -3.76
CA LYS A 69 8.70 -10.90 -2.39
C LYS A 69 9.47 -9.70 -1.87
N TYR A 70 8.70 -8.77 -1.34
CA TYR A 70 9.09 -7.49 -0.77
C TYR A 70 8.62 -7.43 0.68
N TYR A 71 9.25 -6.56 1.49
CA TYR A 71 8.94 -6.47 2.91
C TYR A 71 8.86 -5.02 3.36
N ILE A 72 7.84 -4.72 4.14
CA ILE A 72 7.69 -3.46 4.87
C ILE A 72 7.60 -3.78 6.36
N ILE A 73 8.36 -3.06 7.18
CA ILE A 73 8.25 -3.12 8.64
C ILE A 73 7.73 -1.77 9.10
N ALA A 74 6.57 -1.78 9.75
CA ALA A 74 5.85 -0.57 10.15
C ALA A 74 5.09 -0.79 11.47
N GLY A 75 4.64 0.28 12.10
CA GLY A 75 3.75 0.18 13.27
C GLY A 75 2.35 -0.30 12.88
N GLY A 76 1.91 0.02 11.66
CA GLY A 76 0.65 -0.47 11.11
C GLY A 76 0.41 0.01 9.68
N VAL A 77 -0.76 -0.36 9.15
CA VAL A 77 -1.21 -0.01 7.81
C VAL A 77 -2.64 0.54 7.87
N LEU A 78 -2.93 1.52 7.04
CA LEU A 78 -4.25 2.05 6.75
C LEU A 78 -4.51 1.84 5.26
N VAL A 79 -5.71 1.37 4.92
CA VAL A 79 -6.12 1.14 3.53
C VAL A 79 -7.36 1.97 3.28
N GLY A 80 -7.41 2.70 2.18
CA GLY A 80 -8.54 3.58 1.88
C GLY A 80 -8.76 3.77 0.38
N GLU A 81 -9.97 4.16 0.03
CA GLU A 81 -10.29 4.62 -1.32
C GLU A 81 -9.90 6.09 -1.47
N ASN A 82 -9.31 6.42 -2.62
CA ASN A 82 -8.97 7.78 -3.00
C ASN A 82 -9.46 8.08 -4.41
N LYS A 83 -9.86 9.33 -4.66
CA LYS A 83 -10.19 9.83 -6.01
C LYS A 83 -9.04 10.70 -6.49
N TRP A 84 -8.41 10.29 -7.59
CA TRP A 84 -7.32 11.03 -8.20
C TRP A 84 -7.88 12.21 -9.01
N GLU A 85 -8.33 13.25 -8.32
CA GLU A 85 -8.74 14.53 -8.93
C GLU A 85 -7.53 15.45 -9.19
N ASN A 86 -6.34 15.10 -8.69
CA ASN A 86 -5.08 15.80 -8.94
C ASN A 86 -3.89 14.85 -8.73
N GLU A 87 -3.12 14.60 -9.79
CA GLU A 87 -1.99 13.65 -9.85
C GLU A 87 -0.78 14.04 -8.98
N ASP A 88 -0.83 15.20 -8.30
CA ASP A 88 0.37 15.91 -7.81
C ASP A 88 0.47 16.02 -6.27
N ARG A 89 0.03 14.99 -5.52
CA ARG A 89 -0.02 15.07 -4.05
C ARG A 89 0.54 13.85 -3.33
N ILE A 90 1.86 13.70 -3.39
CA ILE A 90 2.63 12.89 -2.42
C ILE A 90 2.60 13.53 -0.99
N PHE A 91 2.02 14.73 -0.81
CA PHE A 91 1.99 15.43 0.48
C PHE A 91 0.67 16.14 0.76
N ASN A 92 -0.44 15.42 0.93
CA ASN A 92 -1.63 16.02 1.51
C ASN A 92 -2.14 15.21 2.71
N TYR A 93 -1.67 15.62 3.90
CA TYR A 93 -2.10 15.13 5.21
C TYR A 93 -3.61 15.35 5.49
N SER A 94 -4.34 16.04 4.61
CA SER A 94 -5.79 16.25 4.70
C SER A 94 -6.58 15.35 3.76
N MET A 95 -5.99 14.27 3.24
CA MET A 95 -6.73 13.30 2.43
C MET A 95 -7.78 12.61 3.29
N ASN A 96 -9.05 12.85 2.95
CA ASN A 96 -10.22 12.15 3.48
C ASN A 96 -10.24 10.69 2.99
N LEU A 97 -9.18 9.93 3.29
CA LEU A 97 -9.13 8.51 3.04
C LEU A 97 -10.29 7.87 3.79
N LYS A 98 -11.19 7.24 3.04
CA LYS A 98 -12.30 6.49 3.62
C LYS A 98 -11.76 5.11 4.01
N HIS A 99 -11.16 5.06 5.20
CA HIS A 99 -10.38 3.92 5.68
C HIS A 99 -11.17 2.62 5.94
N ASP A 100 -12.50 2.63 5.78
CA ASP A 100 -13.38 1.53 6.18
C ASP A 100 -14.16 0.89 5.01
N ASN A 101 -13.91 1.31 3.76
CA ASN A 101 -14.67 0.80 2.60
C ASN A 101 -14.09 -0.47 1.96
N ILE A 102 -12.85 -0.85 2.30
CA ILE A 102 -12.16 -1.96 1.65
C ILE A 102 -12.20 -3.18 2.57
N LEU A 103 -12.98 -4.18 2.17
CA LEU A 103 -13.02 -5.48 2.83
C LEU A 103 -11.70 -6.21 2.58
N ALA A 104 -10.80 -6.18 3.55
CA ALA A 104 -9.67 -7.09 3.61
C ALA A 104 -10.20 -8.49 3.97
N ILE A 105 -10.24 -9.40 3.00
CA ILE A 105 -10.58 -10.80 3.25
C ILE A 105 -9.34 -11.44 3.88
N GLY A 106 -9.42 -11.73 5.19
CA GLY A 106 -8.39 -12.46 5.95
C GLY A 106 -8.39 -13.95 5.71
#